data_AF-A0A974AIW9-F1
#
_entry.id   AF-A0A974AIW9-F1
#
_cell.length_a   1.000
_cell.length_b   1.000
_cell.length_c   1.000
_cell.angle_alpha   90.00
_cell.angle_beta   90.00
_cell.angle_gamma   90.00
#
_symmetry.space_group_name_H-M   'P 1'
#
loop_
_entity.id
_entity.type
_entity.pdbx_description
1 polymer ?
#
loop_
_entity_poly.entity_id
_entity_poly.type
_entity_poly.pdbx_seq_one_letter_code
_entity_poly.pdbx_strand_id
1 'polypeptide(L)'
;MSLRSGLAALLADTLADGGWRAKARPSQLPPPGDWNGWAVISGRGFGKTWVGSNWTNELAETGVAKRIALIGATASDVRDTMIEGESGILATAPSWNRPQYEPSKRRLTWSNGAMGTAYSSEEADRLRGPQHDFLWGDELAAWNDPQSTWDMAMFGLRLGQHPRWLVTTTPRPIKLLKQILAREGADVVVSRGSTYENAANLAGPFLDAIRARYEGTRLGRQELNAELLLDHPGALWTREMIEQAAFRGRLPDMKRVVVAVDPSGTRGEEDTGDSVGIVVAGLGTDDFGYVLADRTCKLSPAGWGRAAVDAYREFKADRICAERNFGGAMVEHVIRTVDPNVSYREVTASRGKIARAEPIASLYEQGRVRHVAMFPELEDQMTAMTGDGFIGGGSPDRCDALVWALTELMTKPQAVAASMAYYSRTSALPLTRLQKEAQGWSAPCTVL
;
A
#
# COMPACT_ATOMS: atom_id res chain seq x y z
N MET A 1 -38.38 6.12 50.02
CA MET A 1 -37.02 5.96 49.46
C MET A 1 -37.08 6.13 47.95
N SER A 2 -37.41 7.33 47.48
CA SER A 2 -36.52 8.33 46.86
C SER A 2 -35.83 7.88 45.56
N LEU A 3 -36.57 7.94 44.45
CA LEU A 3 -36.07 7.93 43.07
C LEU A 3 -35.04 9.03 42.75
N ARG A 4 -34.84 10.00 43.65
CA ARG A 4 -33.88 11.11 43.47
C ARG A 4 -32.41 10.70 43.65
N SER A 5 -32.12 9.50 44.15
CA SER A 5 -30.73 9.02 44.29
C SER A 5 -30.13 8.39 43.03
N GLY A 6 -30.93 8.06 42.01
CA GLY A 6 -30.45 7.40 40.79
C GLY A 6 -29.85 8.37 39.77
N LEU A 7 -30.60 9.41 39.39
CA LEU A 7 -30.20 10.33 38.31
C LEU A 7 -28.96 11.16 38.68
N ALA A 8 -28.87 11.63 39.92
CA ALA A 8 -27.72 12.40 40.40
C ALA A 8 -26.44 11.56 40.47
N ALA A 9 -26.55 10.27 40.85
CA ALA A 9 -25.42 9.34 40.85
C ALA A 9 -24.98 8.99 39.43
N LEU A 10 -25.93 8.72 38.52
CA LEU A 10 -25.64 8.47 37.10
C LEU A 10 -25.02 9.69 36.41
N LEU A 11 -25.49 10.91 36.71
CA LEU A 11 -24.88 12.16 36.26
C LEU A 11 -23.48 12.35 36.84
N ALA A 12 -23.30 12.11 38.15
CA ALA A 12 -22.01 12.24 38.81
C ALA A 12 -20.98 11.24 38.26
N ASP A 13 -21.34 9.98 38.08
CA ASP A 13 -20.46 8.96 37.50
C ASP A 13 -20.07 9.31 36.06
N THR A 14 -21.00 9.79 35.24
CA THR A 14 -20.71 10.15 33.85
C THR A 14 -19.91 11.45 33.73
N LEU A 15 -20.12 12.41 34.64
CA LEU A 15 -19.29 13.62 34.74
C LEU A 15 -17.88 13.29 35.27
N ALA A 16 -17.76 12.33 36.18
CA ALA A 16 -16.48 11.85 36.70
C ALA A 16 -15.67 11.04 35.67
N ASP A 17 -16.36 10.33 34.77
CA ASP A 17 -15.78 9.58 33.64
C ASP A 17 -15.26 10.50 32.51
N GLY A 18 -15.52 11.81 32.60
CA GLY A 18 -15.06 12.83 31.64
C GLY A 18 -15.76 12.80 30.27
N GLY A 19 -16.68 11.86 30.06
CA GLY A 19 -17.35 11.64 28.79
C GLY A 19 -16.42 11.14 27.68
N TRP A 20 -17.00 10.81 26.53
CA TRP A 20 -16.24 10.23 25.42
C TRP A 20 -15.15 11.18 24.89
N ARG A 21 -15.38 12.50 24.92
CA ARG A 21 -14.40 13.50 24.48
C ARG A 21 -13.13 13.53 25.34
N ALA A 22 -13.20 13.17 26.62
CA ALA A 22 -12.01 13.05 27.46
C ALA A 22 -11.22 11.75 27.21
N LYS A 23 -11.89 10.70 26.72
CA LYS A 23 -11.30 9.40 26.40
C LYS A 23 -10.76 9.32 24.97
N ALA A 24 -11.35 10.08 24.06
CA ALA A 24 -11.01 10.07 22.65
C ALA A 24 -9.62 10.66 22.41
N ARG A 25 -8.86 10.02 21.52
CA ARG A 25 -7.63 10.62 20.98
C ARG A 25 -7.97 11.82 20.09
N PRO A 26 -7.03 12.75 19.85
CA PRO A 26 -7.26 13.85 18.91
C PRO A 26 -7.72 13.39 17.51
N SER A 27 -7.18 12.27 17.00
CA SER A 27 -7.57 11.68 15.72
C SER A 27 -8.96 11.02 15.72
N GLN A 28 -9.60 10.90 16.88
CA GLN A 28 -10.95 10.33 17.06
C GLN A 28 -12.02 11.41 17.32
N LEU A 29 -11.63 12.68 17.40
CA LEU A 29 -12.54 13.80 17.63
C LEU A 29 -12.92 14.48 16.30
N PRO A 30 -14.16 14.97 16.15
CA PRO A 30 -14.54 15.76 14.99
C PRO A 30 -13.68 17.02 14.91
N PRO A 31 -12.94 17.25 13.81
CA PRO A 31 -12.11 18.43 13.66
C PRO A 31 -12.94 19.72 13.73
N PRO A 32 -12.39 20.81 14.30
CA PRO A 32 -13.07 22.12 14.25
C PRO A 32 -13.14 22.61 12.80
N GLY A 33 -14.11 23.49 12.52
CA GLY A 33 -14.25 24.14 11.21
C GLY A 33 -15.61 23.93 10.56
N ASP A 34 -15.74 24.56 9.38
CA ASP A 34 -16.91 24.49 8.53
C ASP A 34 -16.65 23.51 7.39
N TRP A 35 -17.20 22.30 7.54
CA TRP A 35 -17.06 21.20 6.60
C TRP A 35 -18.35 20.39 6.57
N ASN A 36 -18.58 19.72 5.44
CA ASN A 36 -19.78 18.91 5.21
C ASN A 36 -19.55 17.44 5.59
N GLY A 37 -18.32 16.95 5.39
CA GLY A 37 -17.98 15.55 5.58
C GLY A 37 -16.80 15.30 6.51
N TRP A 38 -16.91 14.25 7.31
CA TRP A 38 -15.79 13.72 8.07
C TRP A 38 -15.55 12.25 7.69
N ALA A 39 -14.34 11.94 7.21
CA ALA A 39 -13.93 10.59 6.90
C ALA A 39 -12.88 10.10 7.91
N VAL A 40 -13.21 9.06 8.68
CA VAL A 40 -12.30 8.38 9.60
C VAL A 40 -11.76 7.12 8.91
N ILE A 41 -10.54 7.23 8.38
CA ILE A 41 -9.87 6.17 7.62
C ILE A 41 -8.77 5.60 8.48
N SER A 42 -8.98 4.40 9.01
CA SER A 42 -8.06 3.85 10.02
C SER A 42 -7.97 2.34 10.02
N GLY A 43 -6.88 1.83 10.60
CA GLY A 43 -6.63 0.40 10.73
C GLY A 43 -7.69 -0.29 11.58
N ARG A 44 -7.74 -1.62 11.52
CA ARG A 44 -8.60 -2.43 12.39
C ARG A 44 -8.20 -2.21 13.85
N GLY A 45 -9.18 -2.21 14.74
CA GLY A 45 -8.93 -1.95 16.16
C GLY A 45 -8.63 -0.49 16.53
N PHE A 46 -8.68 0.48 15.60
CA PHE A 46 -8.56 1.91 15.93
C PHE A 46 -9.73 2.44 16.80
N GLY A 47 -10.89 1.77 16.78
CA GLY A 47 -12.11 2.23 17.46
C GLY A 47 -13.03 3.06 16.56
N LYS A 48 -13.12 2.73 15.27
CA LYS A 48 -13.98 3.41 14.28
C LYS A 48 -15.45 3.46 14.67
N THR A 49 -16.04 2.30 14.98
CA THR A 49 -17.44 2.19 15.40
C THR A 49 -17.69 2.95 16.70
N TRP A 50 -16.71 2.96 17.61
CA TRP A 50 -16.80 3.76 18.84
C TRP A 50 -16.86 5.26 18.55
N VAL A 51 -16.03 5.77 17.63
CA VAL A 51 -16.10 7.17 17.17
C VAL A 51 -17.47 7.50 16.57
N GLY A 52 -17.94 6.68 15.64
CA GLY A 52 -19.21 6.94 14.96
C GLY A 52 -20.41 6.91 15.89
N SER A 53 -20.44 5.95 16.82
CA SER A 53 -21.52 5.85 17.80
C SER A 53 -21.52 7.03 18.79
N ASN A 54 -20.36 7.40 19.34
CA ASN A 54 -20.29 8.51 20.28
C ASN A 54 -20.63 9.86 19.64
N TRP A 55 -20.12 10.12 18.43
CA TRP A 55 -20.43 11.37 17.75
C TRP A 55 -21.91 11.43 17.33
N THR A 56 -22.49 10.32 16.89
CA THR A 56 -23.93 10.22 16.62
C THR A 56 -24.75 10.54 17.88
N ASN A 57 -24.39 9.94 19.02
CA ASN A 57 -25.07 10.21 20.30
C ASN A 57 -24.94 11.68 20.72
N GLU A 58 -23.76 12.28 20.59
CA GLU A 58 -23.55 13.70 20.90
C GLU A 58 -24.41 14.62 20.03
N LEU A 59 -24.45 14.38 18.70
CA LEU A 59 -25.25 15.18 17.78
C LEU A 59 -26.75 15.03 18.05
N ALA A 60 -27.20 13.81 18.36
CA ALA A 60 -28.58 13.55 18.75
C ALA A 60 -28.93 14.25 20.07
N GLU A 61 -28.07 14.13 21.10
CA GLU A 61 -28.26 14.72 22.43
C GLU A 61 -28.35 16.24 22.41
N THR A 62 -27.41 16.88 21.72
CA THR A 62 -27.36 18.34 21.54
C THR A 62 -28.47 18.88 20.64
N GLY A 63 -29.21 18.01 19.95
CA GLY A 63 -30.28 18.38 19.04
C GLY A 63 -29.80 18.97 17.71
N VAL A 64 -28.49 18.90 17.43
CA VAL A 64 -27.89 19.26 16.15
C VAL A 64 -28.37 18.32 15.05
N ALA A 65 -28.45 17.02 15.34
CA ALA A 65 -29.05 16.02 14.46
C ALA A 65 -30.39 15.54 15.01
N LYS A 66 -31.42 15.55 14.17
CA LYS A 66 -32.79 15.10 14.52
C LYS A 66 -33.26 13.96 13.63
N ARG A 67 -32.73 13.86 12.41
CA ARG A 67 -33.06 12.82 11.43
C ARG A 67 -31.77 12.20 10.93
N ILE A 68 -31.39 11.07 11.54
CA ILE A 68 -30.11 10.42 11.35
C ILE A 68 -30.26 9.20 10.43
N ALA A 69 -29.44 9.10 9.39
CA ALA A 69 -29.26 7.88 8.60
C ALA A 69 -28.08 7.06 9.15
N LEU A 70 -28.32 5.80 9.48
CA LEU A 70 -27.28 4.83 9.84
C LEU A 70 -27.17 3.82 8.71
N ILE A 71 -26.03 3.80 8.02
CA ILE A 71 -25.83 3.00 6.81
C ILE A 71 -24.64 2.07 7.04
N GLY A 72 -24.86 0.77 6.84
CA GLY A 72 -23.81 -0.25 6.90
C GLY A 72 -23.80 -1.10 5.63
N ALA A 73 -22.82 -2.01 5.54
CA ALA A 73 -22.73 -2.92 4.41
C ALA A 73 -23.99 -3.80 4.29
N THR A 74 -24.38 -4.46 5.39
CA THR A 74 -25.61 -5.24 5.49
C THR A 74 -26.55 -4.72 6.58
N ALA A 75 -27.81 -5.16 6.58
CA ALA A 75 -28.75 -4.82 7.66
C ALA A 75 -28.32 -5.41 9.02
N SER A 76 -27.65 -6.56 9.03
CA SER A 76 -27.04 -7.15 10.21
C SER A 76 -25.88 -6.31 10.74
N ASP A 77 -25.01 -5.78 9.88
CA ASP A 77 -23.89 -4.95 10.34
C ASP A 77 -24.39 -3.69 11.06
N VAL A 78 -25.45 -3.07 10.55
CA VAL A 78 -26.04 -1.92 11.25
C VAL A 78 -26.62 -2.31 12.60
N ARG A 79 -27.38 -3.40 12.67
CA ARG A 79 -27.99 -3.85 13.93
C ARG A 79 -26.93 -4.30 14.94
N ASP A 80 -26.12 -5.28 14.57
CA ASP A 80 -25.24 -6.03 15.47
C ASP A 80 -23.97 -5.26 15.81
N THR A 81 -23.47 -4.41 14.92
CA THR A 81 -22.24 -3.65 15.13
C THR A 81 -22.52 -2.19 15.49
N MET A 82 -23.27 -1.45 14.65
CA MET A 82 -23.46 -0.01 14.85
C MET A 82 -24.44 0.31 16.00
N ILE A 83 -25.48 -0.52 16.22
CA ILE A 83 -26.53 -0.22 17.20
C ILE A 83 -26.32 -1.00 18.50
N GLU A 84 -26.33 -2.33 18.44
CA GLU A 84 -26.33 -3.23 19.60
C GLU A 84 -24.93 -3.67 20.04
N GLY A 85 -23.92 -3.47 19.19
CA GLY A 85 -22.53 -3.88 19.46
C GLY A 85 -21.91 -3.18 20.66
N GLU A 86 -20.81 -3.73 21.18
CA GLU A 86 -20.12 -3.22 22.38
C GLU A 86 -19.63 -1.76 22.23
N SER A 87 -19.31 -1.36 21.00
CA SER A 87 -18.96 0.02 20.64
C SER A 87 -20.09 0.77 19.93
N GLY A 88 -21.29 0.19 19.88
CA GLY A 88 -22.46 0.70 19.19
C GLY A 88 -23.17 1.83 19.94
N ILE A 89 -24.18 2.42 19.29
CA ILE A 89 -24.95 3.56 19.79
C ILE A 89 -25.55 3.27 21.16
N LEU A 90 -26.12 2.08 21.37
CA LEU A 90 -26.74 1.75 22.65
C LEU A 90 -25.71 1.66 23.77
N ALA A 91 -24.57 1.00 23.53
CA ALA A 91 -23.53 0.82 24.52
C ALA A 91 -22.81 2.14 24.89
N THR A 92 -22.65 3.04 23.92
CA THR A 92 -21.93 4.31 24.09
C THR A 92 -22.80 5.48 24.53
N ALA A 93 -24.14 5.35 24.48
CA ALA A 93 -25.03 6.43 24.88
C ALA A 93 -24.98 6.67 26.40
N PRO A 94 -24.98 7.94 26.85
CA PRO A 94 -25.08 8.24 28.26
C PRO A 94 -26.43 7.77 28.79
N SER A 95 -26.47 7.36 30.06
CA SER A 95 -27.63 6.69 30.66
C SER A 95 -28.92 7.52 30.62
N TRP A 96 -28.82 8.85 30.66
CA TRP A 96 -29.96 9.77 30.58
C TRP A 96 -30.47 10.03 29.15
N ASN A 97 -29.69 9.71 28.12
CA ASN A 97 -30.07 9.90 26.73
C ASN A 97 -29.85 8.66 25.87
N ARG A 98 -29.93 7.47 26.49
CA ARG A 98 -29.89 6.20 25.75
C ARG A 98 -31.15 6.07 24.87
N PRO A 99 -31.01 5.88 23.55
CA PRO A 99 -32.17 5.78 22.67
C PRO A 99 -32.90 4.44 22.83
N GLN A 100 -34.20 4.46 22.57
CA GLN A 100 -35.00 3.25 22.39
C GLN A 100 -34.80 2.71 20.96
N TYR A 101 -34.38 1.45 20.85
CA TYR A 101 -34.27 0.77 19.57
C TYR A 101 -35.50 -0.12 19.30
N GLU A 102 -36.09 0.04 18.13
CA GLU A 102 -37.21 -0.76 17.63
C GLU A 102 -36.78 -1.49 16.34
N PRO A 103 -36.22 -2.73 16.43
CA PRO A 103 -35.65 -3.43 15.29
C PRO A 103 -36.64 -3.60 14.13
N SER A 104 -37.89 -3.95 14.42
CA SER A 104 -38.95 -4.15 13.42
C SER A 104 -39.27 -2.88 12.61
N LYS A 105 -38.98 -1.70 13.18
CA LYS A 105 -39.15 -0.40 12.53
C LYS A 105 -37.83 0.16 11.99
N ARG A 106 -36.70 -0.52 12.22
CA ARG A 106 -35.34 -0.08 11.89
C ARG A 106 -35.03 1.30 12.48
N ARG A 107 -35.50 1.56 13.71
CA ARG A 107 -35.56 2.92 14.26
C ARG A 107 -34.97 3.02 15.65
N LEU A 108 -34.16 4.06 15.85
CA LEU A 108 -33.74 4.56 17.15
C LEU A 108 -34.49 5.85 17.46
N THR A 109 -34.94 6.02 18.70
CA THR A 109 -35.57 7.25 19.17
C THR A 109 -34.90 7.70 20.46
N TRP A 110 -34.27 8.87 20.45
CA TRP A 110 -33.70 9.51 21.64
C TRP A 110 -34.78 10.21 22.46
N SER A 111 -34.48 10.48 23.73
CA SER A 111 -35.44 11.06 24.69
C SER A 111 -35.98 12.43 24.26
N ASN A 112 -35.18 13.19 23.50
CA ASN A 112 -35.53 14.50 22.95
C ASN A 112 -36.28 14.44 21.61
N GLY A 113 -36.62 13.24 21.12
CA GLY A 113 -37.34 13.03 19.87
C GLY A 113 -36.47 12.98 18.60
N ALA A 114 -35.14 13.10 18.71
CA ALA A 114 -34.26 12.77 17.59
C ALA A 114 -34.45 11.31 17.19
N MET A 115 -34.38 11.03 15.88
CA MET A 115 -34.66 9.72 15.31
C MET A 115 -33.57 9.28 14.36
N GLY A 116 -33.10 8.04 14.55
CA GLY A 116 -32.16 7.35 13.68
C GLY A 116 -32.86 6.24 12.91
N THR A 117 -32.54 6.07 11.63
CA THR A 117 -33.09 5.00 10.79
C THR A 117 -31.95 4.17 10.20
N ALA A 118 -32.06 2.84 10.30
CA ALA A 118 -31.08 1.90 9.79
C ALA A 118 -31.33 1.52 8.31
N TYR A 119 -30.27 1.58 7.50
CA TYR A 119 -30.24 1.26 6.07
C TYR A 119 -29.07 0.34 5.74
N SER A 120 -29.26 -0.52 4.74
CA SER A 120 -28.22 -1.41 4.20
C SER A 120 -27.79 -0.91 2.82
N SER A 121 -26.50 -1.04 2.50
CA SER A 121 -25.99 -0.81 1.14
C SER A 121 -26.53 -1.81 0.11
N GLU A 122 -27.08 -2.94 0.54
CA GLU A 122 -27.74 -3.93 -0.33
C GLU A 122 -29.09 -3.44 -0.86
N GLU A 123 -29.71 -2.44 -0.22
CA GLU A 123 -31.04 -1.94 -0.54
C GLU A 123 -31.03 -0.41 -0.78
N ALA A 124 -30.10 0.07 -1.63
CA ALA A 124 -29.88 1.50 -1.91
C ALA A 124 -31.17 2.28 -2.24
N ASP A 125 -32.12 1.68 -2.97
CA ASP A 125 -33.38 2.33 -3.34
C ASP A 125 -34.24 2.75 -2.13
N ARG A 126 -34.05 2.14 -0.95
CA ARG A 126 -34.76 2.53 0.27
C ARG A 126 -34.34 3.91 0.80
N LEU A 127 -33.22 4.46 0.33
CA LEU A 127 -32.73 5.80 0.68
C LEU A 127 -33.37 6.92 -0.16
N ARG A 128 -34.10 6.62 -1.25
CA ARG A 128 -34.66 7.63 -2.16
C ARG A 128 -35.66 8.60 -1.52
N GLY A 129 -36.57 8.08 -0.70
CA GLY A 129 -37.67 8.85 -0.09
C GLY A 129 -37.32 9.57 1.21
N PRO A 130 -36.58 8.94 2.13
CA PRO A 130 -36.19 9.54 3.41
C PRO A 130 -35.39 10.83 3.29
N GLN A 131 -35.41 11.63 4.37
CA GLN A 131 -34.69 12.89 4.48
C GLN A 131 -33.98 12.96 5.82
N HIS A 132 -32.75 13.46 5.82
CA HIS A 132 -31.84 13.42 6.96
C HIS A 132 -31.10 14.74 7.11
N ASP A 133 -30.72 15.07 8.34
CA ASP A 133 -29.79 16.16 8.68
C ASP A 133 -28.39 15.63 9.04
N PHE A 134 -28.29 14.35 9.39
CA PHE A 134 -27.02 13.68 9.62
C PHE A 134 -27.00 12.27 9.03
N LEU A 135 -25.83 11.86 8.55
CA LEU A 135 -25.59 10.52 8.03
C LEU A 135 -24.32 9.94 8.66
N TRP A 136 -24.38 8.69 9.10
CA TRP A 136 -23.20 7.89 9.41
C TRP A 136 -23.19 6.63 8.55
N GLY A 137 -22.17 6.52 7.69
CA GLY A 137 -21.85 5.33 6.91
C GLY A 137 -20.68 4.56 7.53
N ASP A 138 -20.95 3.36 8.06
CA ASP A 138 -19.91 2.48 8.60
C ASP A 138 -19.43 1.46 7.55
N GLU A 139 -18.16 1.10 7.66
CA GLU A 139 -17.41 0.26 6.72
C GLU A 139 -17.68 0.56 5.24
N LEU A 140 -17.56 1.83 4.82
CA LEU A 140 -17.85 2.26 3.43
C LEU A 140 -17.19 1.38 2.36
N ALA A 141 -15.95 0.96 2.59
CA ALA A 141 -15.21 0.11 1.65
C ALA A 141 -15.74 -1.33 1.52
N ALA A 142 -16.64 -1.74 2.40
CA ALA A 142 -17.29 -3.06 2.40
C ALA A 142 -18.72 -3.02 1.82
N TRP A 143 -19.23 -1.84 1.43
CA TRP A 143 -20.56 -1.72 0.84
C TRP A 143 -20.66 -2.50 -0.48
N ASN A 144 -21.83 -3.10 -0.71
CA ASN A 144 -22.08 -3.92 -1.90
C ASN A 144 -22.16 -3.08 -3.17
N ASP A 145 -22.92 -1.98 -3.13
CA ASP A 145 -22.95 -0.96 -4.17
C ASP A 145 -22.66 0.42 -3.55
N PRO A 146 -21.36 0.77 -3.36
CA PRO A 146 -20.98 1.98 -2.67
C PRO A 146 -21.53 3.25 -3.35
N GLN A 147 -21.44 3.31 -4.69
CA GLN A 147 -21.77 4.53 -5.44
C GLN A 147 -23.29 4.79 -5.42
N SER A 148 -24.10 3.79 -5.76
CA SER A 148 -25.56 3.97 -5.81
C SER A 148 -26.12 4.30 -4.42
N THR A 149 -25.65 3.59 -3.39
CA THR A 149 -26.05 3.84 -2.00
C THR A 149 -25.68 5.27 -1.58
N TRP A 150 -24.45 5.69 -1.88
CA TRP A 150 -23.97 7.03 -1.55
C TRP A 150 -24.77 8.12 -2.23
N ASP A 151 -25.02 7.99 -3.53
CA ASP A 151 -25.79 8.99 -4.30
C ASP A 151 -27.20 9.15 -3.74
N MET A 152 -27.90 8.05 -3.45
CA MET A 152 -29.24 8.10 -2.84
C MET A 152 -29.21 8.72 -1.44
N ALA A 153 -28.19 8.39 -0.65
CA ALA A 153 -28.05 8.93 0.69
C ALA A 153 -27.75 10.43 0.68
N MET A 154 -26.89 10.89 -0.23
CA MET A 154 -26.58 12.31 -0.41
C MET A 154 -27.79 13.10 -0.91
N PHE A 155 -28.64 12.53 -1.76
CA PHE A 155 -29.91 13.17 -2.13
C PHE A 155 -30.84 13.34 -0.92
N GLY A 156 -30.86 12.38 0.01
CA GLY A 156 -31.63 12.42 1.26
C GLY A 156 -31.08 13.39 2.32
N LEU A 157 -29.78 13.66 2.29
CA LEU A 157 -29.08 14.50 3.27
C LEU A 157 -29.27 16.00 2.97
N ARG A 158 -30.44 16.53 3.32
CA ARG A 158 -30.91 17.88 2.90
C ARG A 158 -31.69 18.65 3.94
N LEU A 159 -31.79 18.15 5.18
CA LEU A 159 -32.49 18.83 6.26
C LEU A 159 -31.55 19.73 7.07
N GLY A 160 -32.11 20.78 7.66
CA GLY A 160 -31.36 21.75 8.47
C GLY A 160 -30.59 22.77 7.64
N GLN A 161 -29.82 23.62 8.33
CA GLN A 161 -28.98 24.62 7.67
C GLN A 161 -27.63 24.06 7.23
N HIS A 162 -27.11 23.07 7.96
CA HIS A 162 -25.78 22.50 7.76
C HIS A 162 -25.83 20.97 7.95
N PRO A 163 -26.39 20.21 7.00
CA PRO A 163 -26.39 18.76 7.09
C PRO A 163 -24.94 18.23 7.01
N ARG A 164 -24.62 17.23 7.85
CA ARG A 164 -23.26 16.65 7.93
C ARG A 164 -23.28 15.15 7.71
N TRP A 165 -22.14 14.60 7.30
CA TRP A 165 -21.95 13.15 7.25
C TRP A 165 -20.64 12.69 7.88
N LEU A 166 -20.68 11.48 8.42
CA LEU A 166 -19.54 10.69 8.87
C LEU A 166 -19.39 9.45 7.99
N VAL A 167 -18.16 9.16 7.60
CA VAL A 167 -17.78 7.83 7.11
C VAL A 167 -16.69 7.24 7.99
N THR A 168 -16.84 5.98 8.36
CA THR A 168 -15.81 5.19 9.04
C THR A 168 -15.41 4.02 8.13
N THR A 169 -14.11 3.82 7.87
CA THR A 169 -13.66 2.68 7.06
C THR A 169 -12.20 2.29 7.29
N THR A 170 -11.88 1.02 7.07
CA THR A 170 -10.51 0.63 6.69
C THR A 170 -10.37 0.86 5.18
N PRO A 171 -9.27 1.45 4.67
CA PRO A 171 -9.21 1.87 3.27
C PRO A 171 -9.14 0.68 2.30
N ARG A 172 -9.91 0.76 1.21
CA ARG A 172 -9.72 -0.02 -0.02
C ARG A 172 -9.79 0.93 -1.21
N PRO A 173 -9.13 0.64 -2.34
CA PRO A 173 -9.04 1.54 -3.50
C PRO A 173 -10.35 1.60 -4.33
N ILE A 174 -11.51 1.68 -3.69
CA ILE A 174 -12.79 1.88 -4.36
C ILE A 174 -12.94 3.31 -4.89
N LYS A 175 -13.67 3.47 -5.99
CA LYS A 175 -13.86 4.76 -6.67
C LYS A 175 -14.42 5.84 -5.73
N LEU A 176 -15.43 5.50 -4.94
CA LEU A 176 -16.09 6.44 -4.03
C LEU A 176 -15.14 6.98 -2.95
N LEU A 177 -14.31 6.11 -2.34
CA LEU A 177 -13.36 6.55 -1.32
C LEU A 177 -12.30 7.50 -1.91
N LYS A 178 -11.83 7.23 -3.14
CA LYS A 178 -10.92 8.15 -3.85
C LYS A 178 -11.57 9.51 -4.11
N GLN A 179 -12.85 9.54 -4.49
CA GLN A 179 -13.60 10.79 -4.71
C GLN A 179 -13.80 11.58 -3.41
N ILE A 180 -14.07 10.90 -2.30
CA ILE A 180 -14.17 11.52 -0.97
C ILE A 180 -12.82 12.13 -0.58
N LEU A 181 -11.73 11.37 -0.71
CA LEU A 181 -10.39 11.83 -0.37
C LEU A 181 -9.91 13.00 -1.24
N ALA A 182 -10.32 13.06 -2.51
CA ALA A 182 -10.00 14.19 -3.39
C ALA A 182 -10.62 15.53 -2.94
N ARG A 183 -11.59 15.50 -2.01
CA ARG A 183 -12.23 16.70 -1.42
C ARG A 183 -11.65 17.09 -0.07
N GLU A 184 -10.62 16.37 0.40
CA GLU A 184 -9.93 16.67 1.66
C GLU A 184 -9.40 18.11 1.65
N GLY A 185 -9.72 18.87 2.69
CA GLY A 185 -9.32 20.27 2.84
C GLY A 185 -10.21 21.28 2.11
N ALA A 186 -11.11 20.83 1.22
CA ALA A 186 -12.11 21.68 0.58
C ALA A 186 -13.41 21.71 1.41
N ASP A 187 -14.10 20.58 1.48
CA ASP A 187 -15.34 20.45 2.25
C ASP A 187 -15.45 19.11 3.01
N VAL A 188 -14.38 18.31 2.95
CA VAL A 188 -14.20 17.07 3.71
C VAL A 188 -12.97 17.20 4.60
N VAL A 189 -13.09 16.79 5.85
CA VAL A 189 -11.96 16.58 6.76
C VAL A 189 -11.69 15.09 6.92
N VAL A 190 -10.42 14.70 7.00
CA VAL A 190 -10.01 13.29 7.09
C VAL A 190 -9.19 13.07 8.35
N SER A 191 -9.62 12.10 9.16
CA SER A 191 -8.85 11.60 10.28
C SER A 191 -8.24 10.26 9.90
N ARG A 192 -6.92 10.13 10.11
CA ARG A 192 -6.18 8.88 9.87
C ARG A 192 -5.66 8.32 11.18
N GLY A 193 -5.52 6.99 11.23
CA GLY A 193 -4.84 6.36 12.35
C GLY A 193 -4.59 4.86 12.16
N SER A 194 -3.52 4.37 12.76
CA SER A 194 -3.13 2.96 12.72
C SER A 194 -3.75 2.16 13.88
N THR A 195 -3.72 0.83 13.76
CA THR A 195 -4.03 -0.10 14.87
C THR A 195 -3.17 0.17 16.10
N TYR A 196 -1.89 0.53 15.88
CA TYR A 196 -0.91 0.69 16.95
C TYR A 196 -1.17 1.91 17.84
N GLU A 197 -1.85 2.94 17.34
CA GLU A 197 -2.28 4.08 18.15
C GLU A 197 -3.29 3.71 19.23
N ASN A 198 -4.01 2.60 19.05
CA ASN A 198 -4.94 2.08 20.04
C ASN A 198 -4.33 0.95 20.89
N ALA A 199 -3.00 0.76 20.87
CA ALA A 199 -2.35 -0.37 21.52
C ALA A 199 -2.70 -0.52 23.01
N ALA A 200 -2.91 0.58 23.74
CA ALA A 200 -3.28 0.55 25.16
C ALA A 200 -4.64 -0.11 25.43
N ASN A 201 -5.54 -0.15 24.43
CA ASN A 201 -6.87 -0.77 24.54
C ASN A 201 -6.93 -2.14 23.85
N LEU A 202 -5.79 -2.63 23.33
CA LEU A 202 -5.70 -3.91 22.63
C LEU A 202 -4.89 -4.89 23.48
N ALA A 203 -5.27 -6.17 23.43
CA ALA A 203 -4.52 -7.20 24.15
C ALA A 203 -3.09 -7.31 23.59
N GLY A 204 -2.08 -7.28 24.48
CA GLY A 204 -0.67 -7.39 24.08
C GLY A 204 -0.35 -8.59 23.17
N PRO A 205 -0.78 -9.82 23.52
CA PRO A 205 -0.57 -11.00 22.67
C PRO A 205 -1.20 -10.90 21.28
N PHE A 206 -2.31 -10.17 21.15
CA PHE A 206 -2.93 -9.91 19.84
C PHE A 206 -2.04 -8.99 19.00
N LEU A 207 -1.50 -7.91 19.58
CA LEU A 207 -0.59 -6.99 18.89
C LEU A 207 0.69 -7.70 18.43
N ASP A 208 1.24 -8.57 19.25
CA ASP A 208 2.44 -9.34 18.90
C ASP A 208 2.17 -10.31 17.73
N ALA A 209 1.02 -10.99 17.76
CA ALA A 209 0.61 -11.90 16.69
C ALA A 209 0.37 -11.19 15.35
N ILE A 210 -0.30 -10.03 15.37
CA ILE A 210 -0.54 -9.27 14.12
C ILE A 210 0.76 -8.67 13.58
N ARG A 211 1.68 -8.21 14.44
CA ARG A 211 3.00 -7.71 14.01
C ARG A 211 3.79 -8.81 13.32
N ALA A 212 3.97 -9.94 14.00
CA ALA A 212 4.73 -11.07 13.47
C ALA A 212 4.21 -11.57 12.11
N ARG A 213 2.90 -11.48 11.87
CA ARG A 213 2.28 -12.01 10.65
C ARG A 213 2.13 -10.98 9.53
N TYR A 214 1.80 -9.74 9.86
CA TYR A 214 1.34 -8.76 8.88
C TYR A 214 2.25 -7.52 8.79
N GLU A 215 3.15 -7.29 9.73
CA GLU A 215 4.07 -6.16 9.64
C GLU A 215 4.93 -6.22 8.38
N GLY A 216 5.07 -5.08 7.72
CA GLY A 216 5.72 -4.95 6.41
C GLY A 216 4.93 -5.52 5.23
N THR A 217 3.90 -6.33 5.44
CA THR A 217 3.07 -6.87 4.34
C THR A 217 2.09 -5.82 3.80
N ARG A 218 1.66 -5.97 2.54
CA ARG A 218 0.57 -5.18 1.95
C ARG A 218 -0.69 -5.20 2.81
N LEU A 219 -1.10 -6.40 3.23
CA LEU A 219 -2.28 -6.55 4.06
C LEU A 219 -2.13 -5.81 5.40
N GLY A 220 -0.94 -5.79 5.99
CA GLY A 220 -0.64 -4.99 7.18
C GLY A 220 -0.67 -3.49 6.93
N ARG A 221 -0.06 -3.02 5.83
CA ARG A 221 -0.11 -1.59 5.45
C ARG A 221 -1.55 -1.11 5.26
N GLN A 222 -2.40 -1.91 4.62
CA GLN A 222 -3.80 -1.56 4.43
C GLN A 222 -4.62 -1.71 5.73
N GLU A 223 -4.60 -2.88 6.35
CA GLU A 223 -5.52 -3.22 7.45
C GLU A 223 -5.04 -2.74 8.82
N LEU A 224 -3.74 -2.51 9.01
CA LEU A 224 -3.15 -2.02 10.27
C LEU A 224 -2.72 -0.56 10.20
N ASN A 225 -2.02 -0.15 9.14
CA ASN A 225 -1.55 1.24 9.00
C ASN A 225 -2.57 2.18 8.33
N ALA A 226 -3.64 1.63 7.74
CA ALA A 226 -4.62 2.39 6.95
C ALA A 226 -4.02 3.15 5.78
N GLU A 227 -3.09 2.52 5.09
CA GLU A 227 -2.56 3.03 3.83
C GLU A 227 -3.52 2.66 2.69
N LEU A 228 -3.92 3.67 1.90
CA LEU A 228 -4.67 3.45 0.68
C LEU A 228 -3.68 3.05 -0.43
N LEU A 229 -3.52 1.74 -0.62
CA LEU A 229 -2.64 1.22 -1.66
C LEU A 229 -3.37 1.24 -3.01
N LEU A 230 -2.80 1.95 -3.98
CA LEU A 230 -3.34 2.09 -5.33
C LEU A 230 -2.59 1.14 -6.26
N ASP A 231 -3.29 0.20 -6.87
CA ASP A 231 -2.75 -0.51 -8.03
C ASP A 231 -3.07 0.33 -9.28
N HIS A 232 -2.06 0.59 -10.11
CA HIS A 232 -2.23 1.36 -11.33
C HIS A 232 -2.64 0.43 -12.49
N PRO A 233 -3.78 0.66 -13.17
CA PRO A 233 -4.11 -0.07 -14.39
C PRO A 233 -3.00 0.11 -15.42
N GLY A 234 -2.50 -1.00 -15.99
CA GLY A 234 -1.37 -0.97 -16.93
C GLY A 234 0.01 -0.90 -16.28
N ALA A 235 0.13 -1.12 -14.96
CA ALA A 235 1.41 -1.26 -14.30
C ALA A 235 2.22 -2.45 -14.83
N LEU A 236 3.52 -2.25 -15.04
CA LEU A 236 4.47 -3.27 -15.45
C LEU A 236 4.66 -4.33 -14.36
N TRP A 237 4.61 -3.91 -13.09
CA TRP A 237 4.59 -4.83 -11.95
C TRP A 237 3.26 -4.72 -11.23
N THR A 238 2.62 -5.86 -11.01
CA THR A 238 1.51 -5.95 -10.06
C THR A 238 2.04 -6.26 -8.68
N ARG A 239 1.27 -5.91 -7.64
CA ARG A 239 1.67 -6.28 -6.28
C ARG A 239 1.70 -7.79 -6.09
N GLU A 240 0.80 -8.52 -6.73
CA GLU A 240 0.77 -9.98 -6.68
C GLU A 240 2.09 -10.59 -7.17
N MET A 241 2.65 -10.07 -8.27
CA MET A 241 3.96 -10.53 -8.77
C MET A 241 5.08 -10.28 -7.75
N ILE A 242 5.06 -9.13 -7.06
CA ILE A 242 6.04 -8.79 -6.02
C ILE A 242 5.87 -9.69 -4.79
N GLU A 243 4.63 -9.95 -4.36
CA GLU A 243 4.34 -10.84 -3.24
C GLU A 243 4.76 -12.28 -3.54
N GLN A 244 4.54 -12.76 -4.77
CA GLN A 244 5.04 -14.06 -5.24
C GLN A 244 6.58 -14.10 -5.35
N ALA A 245 7.22 -12.95 -5.56
CA ALA A 245 8.68 -12.84 -5.55
C ALA A 245 9.28 -12.85 -4.13
N ALA A 246 8.47 -12.68 -3.07
CA ALA A 246 8.98 -12.70 -1.70
C ALA A 246 9.70 -14.03 -1.37
N PHE A 247 10.95 -13.94 -0.94
CA PHE A 247 11.77 -15.10 -0.60
C PHE A 247 11.85 -15.27 0.91
N ARG A 248 11.53 -16.48 1.37
CA ARG A 248 11.64 -16.87 2.77
C ARG A 248 12.50 -18.12 2.85
N GLY A 249 13.72 -17.98 3.32
CA GLY A 249 14.63 -19.11 3.46
C GLY A 249 16.09 -18.68 3.53
N ARG A 250 16.97 -19.68 3.51
CA ARG A 250 18.42 -19.47 3.39
C ARG A 250 18.73 -19.13 1.95
N LEU A 251 19.40 -17.99 1.72
CA LEU A 251 19.84 -17.59 0.39
C LEU A 251 20.82 -18.61 -0.20
N PRO A 252 20.73 -18.92 -1.51
CA PRO A 252 21.77 -19.67 -2.19
C PRO A 252 23.07 -18.86 -2.24
N ASP A 253 24.17 -19.50 -2.60
CA ASP A 253 25.39 -18.77 -2.91
C ASP A 253 25.17 -17.89 -4.15
N MET A 254 25.77 -16.71 -4.16
CA MET A 254 25.63 -15.77 -5.28
C MET A 254 26.76 -16.01 -6.29
N LYS A 255 26.42 -16.26 -7.55
CA LYS A 255 27.36 -16.27 -8.68
C LYS A 255 27.97 -14.88 -8.89
N ARG A 256 27.16 -13.84 -8.67
CA ARG A 256 27.55 -12.44 -8.84
C ARG A 256 26.65 -11.53 -8.03
N VAL A 257 27.18 -10.46 -7.46
CA VAL A 257 26.46 -9.40 -6.77
C VAL A 257 26.84 -8.05 -7.37
N VAL A 258 25.85 -7.19 -7.58
CA VAL A 258 26.06 -5.82 -8.09
C VAL A 258 25.33 -4.80 -7.22
N VAL A 259 25.90 -3.61 -7.13
CA VAL A 259 25.24 -2.43 -6.59
C VAL A 259 24.90 -1.53 -7.76
N ALA A 260 23.62 -1.25 -7.98
CA ALA A 260 23.18 -0.29 -8.98
C ALA A 260 22.87 1.05 -8.34
N VAL A 261 23.31 2.12 -8.99
CA VAL A 261 23.09 3.50 -8.56
C VAL A 261 22.37 4.28 -9.66
N ASP A 262 21.23 4.86 -9.33
CA ASP A 262 20.54 5.85 -10.17
C ASP A 262 20.62 7.24 -9.50
N PRO A 263 21.54 8.10 -9.95
CA PRO A 263 21.76 9.41 -9.33
C PRO A 263 20.73 10.43 -9.83
N SER A 264 20.12 11.17 -8.90
CA SER A 264 19.35 12.37 -9.21
C SER A 264 20.24 13.61 -9.38
N GLY A 265 19.97 14.46 -10.38
CA GLY A 265 20.68 15.72 -10.58
C GLY A 265 20.05 16.87 -9.80
N THR A 266 20.55 17.19 -8.60
CA THR A 266 20.22 18.46 -7.93
C THR A 266 21.48 19.27 -7.61
N ARG A 267 21.44 20.57 -7.92
CA ARG A 267 22.44 21.54 -7.45
C ARG A 267 22.17 21.76 -5.96
N GLY A 268 23.14 21.43 -5.11
CA GLY A 268 23.05 21.76 -3.71
C GLY A 268 22.88 23.26 -3.51
N GLU A 269 21.85 23.65 -2.77
CA GLU A 269 21.89 24.44 -1.53
C GLU A 269 20.48 24.92 -1.14
N GLU A 270 19.51 24.86 -2.04
CA GLU A 270 18.09 25.06 -1.74
C GLU A 270 17.26 24.12 -2.63
N ASP A 271 16.98 22.89 -2.20
CA ASP A 271 15.84 22.12 -2.72
C ASP A 271 15.64 20.81 -1.97
N THR A 272 14.39 20.38 -1.92
CA THR A 272 13.92 19.05 -1.54
C THR A 272 14.44 17.98 -2.51
N GLY A 273 15.75 17.71 -2.49
CA GLY A 273 16.41 16.88 -3.49
C GLY A 273 15.74 15.53 -3.74
N ASP A 274 15.67 15.17 -5.02
CA ASP A 274 15.30 13.84 -5.48
C ASP A 274 16.22 12.78 -4.85
N SER A 275 15.74 11.55 -4.72
CA SER A 275 16.48 10.46 -4.09
C SER A 275 17.58 9.92 -5.01
N VAL A 276 18.69 9.46 -4.44
CA VAL A 276 19.67 8.66 -5.17
C VAL A 276 19.34 7.19 -4.95
N GLY A 277 18.81 6.55 -5.99
CA GLY A 277 18.47 5.13 -5.98
C GLY A 277 19.71 4.28 -5.81
N ILE A 278 19.76 3.43 -4.77
CA ILE A 278 20.86 2.48 -4.57
C ILE A 278 20.26 1.11 -4.26
N VAL A 279 20.38 0.16 -5.18
CA VAL A 279 19.83 -1.19 -5.04
C VAL A 279 20.93 -2.23 -5.17
N VAL A 280 20.98 -3.17 -4.23
CA VAL A 280 21.89 -4.32 -4.27
C VAL A 280 21.12 -5.52 -4.78
N ALA A 281 21.62 -6.17 -5.82
CA ALA A 281 21.04 -7.41 -6.34
C ALA A 281 22.13 -8.47 -6.58
N GLY A 282 21.75 -9.74 -6.50
CA GLY A 282 22.61 -10.88 -6.79
C GLY A 282 21.98 -11.85 -7.78
N LEU A 283 22.82 -12.60 -8.49
CA LEU A 283 22.42 -13.76 -9.29
C LEU A 283 22.79 -15.01 -8.49
N GLY A 284 21.79 -15.79 -8.07
CA GLY A 284 22.01 -17.02 -7.32
C GLY A 284 22.60 -18.14 -8.17
N THR A 285 23.19 -19.15 -7.52
CA THR A 285 23.66 -20.37 -8.21
C THR A 285 22.54 -21.14 -8.92
N ASP A 286 21.30 -20.89 -8.53
CA ASP A 286 20.05 -21.40 -9.11
C ASP A 286 19.56 -20.64 -10.35
N ASP A 287 20.28 -19.60 -10.79
CA ASP A 287 19.93 -18.72 -11.93
C ASP A 287 18.71 -17.81 -11.70
N PHE A 288 18.36 -17.55 -10.44
CA PHE A 288 17.36 -16.56 -10.03
C PHE A 288 18.05 -15.24 -9.64
N GLY A 289 17.39 -14.12 -9.94
CA GLY A 289 17.80 -12.81 -9.45
C GLY A 289 17.28 -12.57 -8.04
N TYR A 290 18.12 -12.07 -7.13
CA TYR A 290 17.77 -11.75 -5.76
C TYR A 290 17.98 -10.27 -5.50
N VAL A 291 16.92 -9.55 -5.13
CA VAL A 291 17.01 -8.17 -4.63
C VAL A 291 17.39 -8.25 -3.15
N LEU A 292 18.64 -7.88 -2.85
CA LEU A 292 19.28 -8.09 -1.55
C LEU A 292 19.05 -6.92 -0.59
N ALA A 293 19.08 -5.69 -1.10
CA ALA A 293 18.83 -4.49 -0.31
C ALA A 293 18.42 -3.29 -1.16
N ASP A 294 17.61 -2.42 -0.56
CA ASP A 294 17.43 -1.03 -0.99
C ASP A 294 18.17 -0.11 0.01
N ARG A 295 19.15 0.63 -0.48
CA ARG A 295 20.02 1.57 0.26
C ARG A 295 19.85 3.01 -0.26
N THR A 296 18.76 3.28 -0.97
CA THR A 296 18.46 4.60 -1.52
C THR A 296 18.47 5.67 -0.43
N CYS A 297 19.05 6.82 -0.74
CA CYS A 297 19.26 7.90 0.23
C CYS A 297 19.08 9.29 -0.38
N LYS A 298 18.90 10.30 0.48
CA LYS A 298 18.87 11.72 0.11
C LYS A 298 20.08 12.41 0.73
N LEU A 299 21.22 12.28 0.08
CA LEU A 299 22.51 12.76 0.59
C LEU A 299 23.28 13.54 -0.48
N SER A 300 24.26 14.32 -0.04
CA SER A 300 25.21 14.97 -0.95
C SER A 300 26.02 13.95 -1.76
N PRO A 301 26.71 14.36 -2.85
CA PRO A 301 27.59 13.50 -3.63
C PRO A 301 28.53 12.63 -2.80
N ALA A 302 29.23 13.22 -1.83
CA ALA A 302 30.11 12.48 -0.93
C ALA A 302 29.35 11.46 -0.04
N GLY A 303 28.13 11.80 0.37
CA GLY A 303 27.30 10.96 1.23
C GLY A 303 26.74 9.73 0.51
N TRP A 304 26.09 9.92 -0.65
CA TRP A 304 25.55 8.77 -1.40
C TRP A 304 26.67 7.94 -2.02
N GLY A 305 27.80 8.54 -2.41
CA GLY A 305 28.97 7.81 -2.89
C GLY A 305 29.51 6.85 -1.83
N ARG A 306 29.52 7.28 -0.56
CA ARG A 306 29.89 6.43 0.57
C ARG A 306 28.89 5.32 0.80
N ALA A 307 27.59 5.61 0.77
CA ALA A 307 26.54 4.60 0.90
C ALA A 307 26.65 3.49 -0.18
N ALA A 308 26.96 3.86 -1.43
CA ALA A 308 27.16 2.89 -2.51
C ALA A 308 28.41 2.01 -2.29
N VAL A 309 29.52 2.59 -1.83
CA VAL A 309 30.76 1.85 -1.53
C VAL A 309 30.59 0.97 -0.28
N ASP A 310 29.90 1.46 0.74
CA ASP A 310 29.58 0.69 1.95
C ASP A 310 28.73 -0.53 1.57
N ALA A 311 27.70 -0.35 0.74
CA ALA A 311 26.92 -1.45 0.19
C ALA A 311 27.78 -2.44 -0.62
N TYR A 312 28.71 -1.94 -1.43
CA TYR A 312 29.65 -2.77 -2.19
C TYR A 312 30.52 -3.64 -1.27
N ARG A 313 30.99 -3.09 -0.14
CA ARG A 313 31.82 -3.81 0.83
C ARG A 313 30.99 -4.76 1.70
N GLU A 314 29.85 -4.30 2.21
CA GLU A 314 28.92 -5.06 3.06
C GLU A 314 28.47 -6.35 2.35
N PHE A 315 28.04 -6.22 1.09
CA PHE A 315 27.52 -7.35 0.31
C PHE A 315 28.59 -8.05 -0.53
N LYS A 316 29.87 -7.67 -0.38
CA LYS A 316 31.00 -8.18 -1.18
C LYS A 316 30.69 -8.18 -2.68
N ALA A 317 30.10 -7.08 -3.16
CA ALA A 317 29.67 -6.97 -4.53
C ALA A 317 30.85 -7.04 -5.50
N ASP A 318 30.63 -7.60 -6.68
CA ASP A 318 31.63 -7.68 -7.73
C ASP A 318 31.81 -6.33 -8.43
N ARG A 319 30.75 -5.52 -8.48
CA ARG A 319 30.73 -4.28 -9.25
C ARG A 319 29.67 -3.29 -8.80
N ILE A 320 29.98 -2.00 -8.92
CA ILE A 320 28.99 -0.91 -8.94
C ILE A 320 28.67 -0.55 -10.39
N CYS A 321 27.39 -0.54 -10.76
CA CYS A 321 26.91 0.01 -12.02
C CYS A 321 26.12 1.30 -11.78
N ALA A 322 26.33 2.32 -12.59
CA ALA A 322 25.60 3.57 -12.44
C ALA A 322 25.24 4.21 -13.78
N GLU A 323 24.05 4.80 -13.85
CA GLU A 323 23.56 5.46 -15.06
C GLU A 323 24.32 6.75 -15.33
N ARG A 324 24.65 6.98 -16.61
CA ARG A 324 25.25 8.22 -17.11
C ARG A 324 24.21 9.35 -17.21
N ASN A 325 23.64 9.80 -16.10
CA ASN A 325 22.80 10.99 -16.07
C ASN A 325 23.55 12.16 -15.43
N PHE A 326 23.55 13.31 -16.12
CA PHE A 326 24.18 14.58 -15.71
C PHE A 326 25.70 14.54 -15.47
N GLY A 327 26.43 14.19 -16.53
CA GLY A 327 27.89 14.39 -16.62
C GLY A 327 28.69 13.22 -16.07
N GLY A 328 28.52 12.02 -16.65
CA GLY A 328 29.06 10.70 -16.21
C GLY A 328 30.44 10.65 -15.54
N ALA A 329 31.35 11.57 -15.88
CA ALA A 329 32.60 11.78 -15.13
C ALA A 329 32.39 12.04 -13.63
N MET A 330 31.28 12.69 -13.25
CA MET A 330 30.94 13.04 -11.87
C MET A 330 30.61 11.81 -11.01
N VAL A 331 29.83 10.87 -11.53
CA VAL A 331 29.41 9.67 -10.78
C VAL A 331 30.61 8.75 -10.52
N GLU A 332 31.41 8.50 -11.56
CA GLU A 332 32.65 7.76 -11.41
C GLU A 332 33.61 8.45 -10.44
N HIS A 333 33.78 9.78 -10.58
CA HIS A 333 34.66 10.54 -9.70
C HIS A 333 34.23 10.47 -8.23
N VAL A 334 32.93 10.58 -7.94
CA VAL A 334 32.38 10.45 -6.58
C VAL A 334 32.71 9.08 -5.97
N ILE A 335 32.47 7.99 -6.71
CA ILE A 335 32.75 6.63 -6.24
C ILE A 335 34.26 6.42 -6.05
N ARG A 336 35.08 6.83 -7.03
CA ARG A 336 36.55 6.68 -7.01
C ARG A 336 37.21 7.53 -5.93
N THR A 337 36.61 8.66 -5.56
CA THR A 337 37.07 9.51 -4.45
C THR A 337 36.88 8.82 -3.10
N VAL A 338 35.81 8.05 -2.94
CA VAL A 338 35.58 7.25 -1.72
C VAL A 338 36.49 6.03 -1.71
N ASP A 339 36.55 5.28 -2.81
CA ASP A 339 37.42 4.11 -2.93
C ASP A 339 37.87 3.90 -4.40
N PRO A 340 39.16 4.14 -4.71
CA PRO A 340 39.65 4.00 -6.07
C PRO A 340 39.72 2.55 -6.55
N ASN A 341 39.63 1.55 -5.66
CA ASN A 341 39.77 0.13 -6.01
C ASN A 341 38.44 -0.54 -6.39
N VAL A 342 37.30 0.14 -6.21
CA VAL A 342 35.98 -0.41 -6.54
C VAL A 342 35.88 -0.69 -8.04
N SER A 343 35.34 -1.86 -8.41
CA SER A 343 34.99 -2.13 -9.80
C SER A 343 33.75 -1.30 -10.18
N TYR A 344 33.93 -0.33 -11.07
CA TYR A 344 32.87 0.55 -11.56
C TYR A 344 32.56 0.27 -13.03
N ARG A 345 31.28 0.35 -13.40
CA ARG A 345 30.84 0.32 -14.80
C ARG A 345 29.77 1.37 -15.04
N GLU A 346 30.06 2.29 -15.94
CA GLU A 346 29.06 3.19 -16.49
C GLU A 346 28.06 2.41 -17.35
N VAL A 347 26.76 2.70 -17.16
CA VAL A 347 25.68 2.25 -18.04
C VAL A 347 24.99 3.45 -18.67
N THR A 348 24.65 3.33 -19.95
CA THR A 348 23.99 4.40 -20.70
C THR A 348 22.60 3.94 -21.10
N ALA A 349 21.58 4.77 -20.85
CA ALA A 349 20.24 4.53 -21.35
C ALA A 349 20.22 4.70 -22.88
N SER A 350 20.00 3.60 -23.60
CA SER A 350 19.78 3.60 -25.05
C SER A 350 18.29 3.61 -25.43
N ARG A 351 17.40 3.40 -24.44
CA ARG A 351 15.95 3.36 -24.58
C ARG A 351 15.29 4.07 -23.39
N GLY A 352 14.05 4.50 -23.58
CA GLY A 352 13.25 5.12 -22.51
C GLY A 352 13.04 4.19 -21.31
N LYS A 353 12.74 4.76 -20.15
CA LYS A 353 12.61 4.06 -18.86
C LYS A 353 11.71 2.82 -18.94
N ILE A 354 10.54 2.94 -19.58
CA ILE A 354 9.57 1.85 -19.74
C ILE A 354 10.15 0.68 -20.55
N ALA A 355 10.74 0.96 -21.72
CA ALA A 355 11.35 -0.07 -22.56
C ALA A 355 12.57 -0.76 -21.92
N ARG A 356 13.18 -0.16 -20.88
CA ARG A 356 14.21 -0.80 -20.05
C ARG A 356 13.61 -1.65 -18.93
N ALA A 357 12.47 -1.24 -18.40
CA ALA A 357 11.75 -1.90 -17.32
C ALA A 357 11.01 -3.18 -17.78
N GLU A 358 10.43 -3.18 -18.99
CA GLU A 358 9.65 -4.30 -19.55
C GLU A 358 10.36 -5.67 -19.47
N PRO A 359 11.62 -5.84 -19.90
CA PRO A 359 12.29 -7.14 -19.80
C PRO A 359 12.45 -7.63 -18.36
N ILE A 360 12.59 -6.70 -17.42
CA ILE A 360 12.72 -7.03 -15.99
C ILE A 360 11.35 -7.41 -15.42
N ALA A 361 10.29 -6.69 -15.78
CA ALA A 361 8.92 -7.07 -15.42
C ALA A 361 8.59 -8.50 -15.87
N SER A 362 8.94 -8.88 -17.10
CA SER A 362 8.76 -10.25 -17.58
C SER A 362 9.53 -11.30 -16.76
N LEU A 363 10.67 -10.97 -16.15
CA LEU A 363 11.37 -11.90 -15.25
C LEU A 363 10.60 -12.12 -13.94
N TYR A 364 9.85 -11.12 -13.46
CA TYR A 364 8.93 -11.29 -12.33
C TYR A 364 7.73 -12.17 -12.72
N GLU A 365 7.16 -11.97 -13.92
CA GLU A 365 6.05 -12.82 -14.41
C GLU A 365 6.45 -14.28 -14.51
N GLN A 366 7.71 -14.55 -14.89
CA GLN A 366 8.29 -15.89 -14.95
C GLN A 366 8.70 -16.44 -13.57
N GLY A 367 8.53 -15.66 -12.50
CA GLY A 367 8.95 -16.03 -11.13
C GLY A 367 10.46 -16.14 -10.95
N ARG A 368 11.28 -15.53 -11.82
CA ARG A 368 12.75 -15.63 -11.84
C ARG A 368 13.46 -14.59 -10.99
N VAL A 369 12.73 -13.67 -10.38
CA VAL A 369 13.26 -12.67 -9.45
C VAL A 369 12.66 -12.87 -8.07
N ARG A 370 13.47 -12.66 -7.04
CA ARG A 370 13.16 -12.86 -5.64
C ARG A 370 13.55 -11.65 -4.80
N HIS A 371 12.72 -11.28 -3.83
CA HIS A 371 13.00 -10.22 -2.85
C HIS A 371 13.33 -10.84 -1.50
N VAL A 372 14.53 -10.58 -0.96
CA VAL A 372 14.98 -11.22 0.30
C VAL A 372 14.36 -10.61 1.55
N ALA A 373 13.80 -9.41 1.40
CA ALA A 373 13.04 -8.68 2.39
C ALA A 373 11.94 -7.89 1.67
N MET A 374 11.07 -7.24 2.42
CA MET A 374 10.10 -6.30 1.84
C MET A 374 10.79 -4.94 1.69
N PHE A 375 10.59 -4.29 0.55
CA PHE A 375 11.18 -2.99 0.22
C PHE A 375 10.05 -2.02 -0.16
N PRO A 376 9.24 -1.54 0.81
CA PRO A 376 7.96 -0.90 0.52
C PRO A 376 8.05 0.27 -0.47
N GLU A 377 9.03 1.15 -0.31
CA GLU A 377 9.21 2.33 -1.16
C GLU A 377 9.67 1.96 -2.58
N LEU A 378 10.53 0.94 -2.71
CA LEU A 378 10.94 0.39 -4.01
C LEU A 378 9.75 -0.27 -4.70
N GLU A 379 9.03 -1.12 -3.98
CA GLU A 379 7.86 -1.84 -4.50
C GLU A 379 6.74 -0.88 -4.92
N ASP A 380 6.53 0.20 -4.17
CA ASP A 380 5.58 1.25 -4.53
C ASP A 380 5.98 1.90 -5.86
N GLN A 381 7.26 2.25 -6.06
CA GLN A 381 7.74 2.76 -7.34
C GLN A 381 7.59 1.74 -8.48
N MET A 382 7.84 0.46 -8.23
CA MET A 382 7.63 -0.60 -9.22
C MET A 382 6.17 -0.67 -9.67
N THR A 383 5.21 -0.64 -8.73
CA THR A 383 3.78 -0.68 -9.05
C THR A 383 3.22 0.61 -9.68
N ALA A 384 3.99 1.69 -9.61
CA ALA A 384 3.68 2.97 -10.24
C ALA A 384 4.25 3.11 -11.67
N MET A 385 5.09 2.18 -12.12
CA MET A 385 5.59 2.13 -13.50
C MET A 385 4.54 1.50 -14.41
N THR A 386 4.00 2.26 -15.37
CA THR A 386 3.01 1.78 -16.36
C THR A 386 3.57 1.82 -17.78
N GLY A 387 2.85 1.20 -18.73
CA GLY A 387 3.21 1.27 -20.16
C GLY A 387 3.27 2.71 -20.73
N ASP A 388 2.55 3.65 -20.10
CA ASP A 388 2.50 5.06 -20.54
C ASP A 388 3.50 5.97 -19.80
N GLY A 389 4.14 5.47 -18.73
CA GLY A 389 5.09 6.26 -17.93
C GLY A 389 5.07 5.93 -16.44
N PHE A 390 5.78 6.72 -15.65
CA PHE A 390 5.75 6.63 -14.20
C PHE A 390 4.61 7.48 -13.64
N ILE A 391 3.75 6.90 -12.80
CA ILE A 391 2.63 7.60 -12.15
C ILE A 391 3.00 7.91 -10.70
N GLY A 392 3.42 9.14 -10.44
CA GLY A 392 3.78 9.59 -9.09
C GLY A 392 4.52 10.93 -9.13
N GLY A 393 4.76 11.51 -7.95
CA GLY A 393 5.66 12.67 -7.83
C GLY A 393 7.12 12.23 -7.88
N GLY A 394 7.97 13.01 -8.55
CA GLY A 394 9.41 12.75 -8.65
C GLY A 394 9.79 11.72 -9.71
N SER A 395 11.02 11.22 -9.63
CA SER A 395 11.58 10.19 -10.52
C SER A 395 11.57 8.80 -9.84
N PRO A 396 11.39 7.70 -10.59
CA PRO A 396 11.39 6.33 -10.05
C PRO A 396 12.81 5.81 -9.75
N ASP A 397 13.62 6.57 -9.00
CA ASP A 397 15.06 6.33 -8.86
C ASP A 397 15.39 4.94 -8.28
N ARG A 398 14.57 4.43 -7.35
CA ARG A 398 14.74 3.09 -6.76
C ARG A 398 14.46 2.02 -7.81
N CYS A 399 13.36 2.18 -8.55
CA CYS A 399 12.96 1.23 -9.58
C CYS A 399 13.96 1.25 -10.76
N ASP A 400 14.47 2.41 -11.15
CA ASP A 400 15.51 2.54 -12.18
C ASP A 400 16.80 1.83 -11.74
N ALA A 401 17.26 2.04 -10.50
CA ALA A 401 18.40 1.32 -9.93
C ALA A 401 18.17 -0.20 -9.92
N LEU A 402 16.99 -0.67 -9.50
CA LEU A 402 16.62 -2.08 -9.55
C LEU A 402 16.70 -2.65 -10.98
N VAL A 403 16.13 -1.94 -11.95
CA VAL A 403 16.15 -2.34 -13.37
C VAL A 403 17.59 -2.45 -13.86
N TRP A 404 18.47 -1.51 -13.50
CA TRP A 404 19.89 -1.58 -13.85
C TRP A 404 20.59 -2.78 -13.23
N ALA A 405 20.33 -3.07 -11.95
CA ALA A 405 20.94 -4.19 -11.24
C ALA A 405 20.56 -5.53 -11.92
N LEU A 406 19.27 -5.75 -12.15
CA LEU A 406 18.77 -7.00 -12.74
C LEU A 406 19.14 -7.13 -14.23
N THR A 407 19.22 -6.03 -14.97
CA THR A 407 19.70 -6.03 -16.36
C THR A 407 21.18 -6.46 -16.43
N GLU A 408 22.03 -5.94 -15.55
CA GLU A 408 23.46 -6.31 -15.52
C GLU A 408 23.68 -7.79 -15.15
N LEU A 409 22.79 -8.36 -14.34
CA LEU A 409 22.88 -9.74 -13.86
C LEU A 409 22.24 -10.76 -14.82
N MET A 410 21.06 -10.46 -15.37
CA MET A 410 20.18 -11.48 -15.97
C MET A 410 19.98 -11.35 -17.48
N THR A 411 20.22 -10.18 -18.07
CA THR A 411 19.91 -9.95 -19.50
C THR A 411 21.13 -9.75 -20.38
N LYS A 412 22.31 -9.45 -19.80
CA LYS A 412 23.55 -9.34 -20.59
C LYS A 412 24.18 -10.72 -20.78
N PRO A 413 24.67 -11.05 -21.99
CA PRO A 413 25.44 -12.27 -22.21
C PRO A 413 26.64 -12.29 -21.25
N GLN A 414 26.77 -13.33 -20.44
CA GLN A 414 27.97 -13.53 -19.66
C GLN A 414 29.15 -13.65 -20.62
N ALA A 415 30.16 -12.80 -20.46
CA ALA A 415 31.44 -13.01 -21.12
C ALA A 415 32.04 -14.29 -20.51
N VAL A 416 31.86 -15.41 -21.21
CA VAL A 416 32.51 -16.67 -20.86
C VAL A 416 34.01 -16.40 -20.97
N ALA A 417 34.71 -16.43 -19.82
CA ALA A 417 36.15 -16.37 -19.79
C ALA A 417 36.71 -17.49 -20.67
N ALA A 418 37.37 -17.10 -21.76
CA ALA A 418 37.98 -18.01 -22.72
C ALA A 418 39.01 -18.91 -22.01
N SER A 419 38.58 -20.13 -21.65
CA SER A 419 39.45 -21.23 -21.23
C SER A 419 39.21 -22.46 -22.11
N MET A 420 39.01 -22.24 -23.41
CA MET A 420 38.84 -23.32 -24.40
C MET A 420 39.78 -23.18 -25.60
N ALA A 421 40.96 -22.59 -25.39
CA ALA A 421 42.02 -22.46 -26.39
C ALA A 421 43.17 -23.47 -26.23
N TYR A 422 42.99 -24.56 -25.48
CA TYR A 422 44.04 -25.57 -25.23
C TYR A 422 43.82 -26.95 -25.85
N TYR A 423 42.69 -27.20 -26.53
CA TYR A 423 42.36 -28.53 -27.07
C TYR A 423 42.20 -28.65 -28.59
N SER A 424 42.61 -27.66 -29.39
CA SER A 424 42.54 -27.75 -30.87
C SER A 424 43.90 -27.71 -31.59
N ARG A 425 45.03 -27.91 -30.88
CA ARG A 425 46.36 -28.00 -31.49
C ARG A 425 47.11 -29.28 -31.14
N THR A 426 46.49 -30.45 -31.29
CA THR A 426 47.23 -31.70 -31.47
C THR A 426 46.34 -32.77 -32.07
N SER A 427 46.19 -32.75 -33.39
CA SER A 427 46.08 -33.96 -34.23
C SER A 427 45.93 -33.53 -35.69
N ALA A 428 47.06 -33.14 -36.29
CA ALA A 428 47.20 -33.20 -37.73
C ALA A 428 47.46 -34.66 -38.12
N LEU A 429 46.65 -35.24 -39.01
CA LEU A 429 47.03 -35.74 -40.34
C LEU A 429 45.86 -36.55 -40.99
N PRO A 430 45.83 -36.67 -42.32
CA PRO A 430 44.60 -36.67 -43.12
C PRO A 430 44.38 -37.97 -43.89
N LEU A 431 43.14 -38.28 -44.27
CA LEU A 431 42.87 -39.23 -45.36
C LEU A 431 41.66 -38.81 -46.21
N THR A 432 41.99 -38.46 -47.45
CA THR A 432 41.16 -38.38 -48.66
C THR A 432 40.54 -39.73 -49.06
N ARG A 433 39.42 -39.67 -49.82
CA ARG A 433 38.64 -40.72 -50.56
C ARG A 433 37.27 -41.00 -49.89
N LEU A 434 36.10 -40.93 -50.51
CA LEU A 434 35.68 -41.00 -51.92
C LEU A 434 34.33 -40.25 -52.10
N GLN A 435 34.24 -39.41 -53.11
CA GLN A 435 32.99 -39.17 -53.85
C GLN A 435 33.00 -40.11 -55.06
N LYS A 436 31.95 -40.93 -55.24
CA LYS A 436 31.27 -41.26 -56.52
C LYS A 436 30.32 -42.45 -56.33
N GLU A 437 29.29 -42.48 -57.19
CA GLU A 437 28.19 -43.47 -57.32
C GLU A 437 27.00 -43.15 -56.40
N ALA A 438 26.02 -42.32 -56.76
CA ALA A 438 25.26 -42.14 -58.01
C ALA A 438 24.53 -43.41 -58.48
N GLN A 439 23.21 -43.36 -58.30
CA GLN A 439 22.15 -43.98 -59.10
C GLN A 439 21.89 -45.49 -58.97
N GLY A 440 20.66 -45.77 -58.51
CA GLY A 440 19.87 -46.91 -58.97
C GLY A 440 19.67 -48.01 -57.94
N TRP A 441 18.46 -48.08 -57.36
CA TRP A 441 17.49 -49.12 -57.75
C TRP A 441 16.17 -48.95 -56.98
N SER A 442 15.11 -49.25 -57.72
CA SER A 442 13.68 -49.20 -57.40
C SER A 442 13.24 -50.25 -56.36
N ALA A 443 12.14 -49.93 -55.66
CA ALA A 443 11.27 -50.82 -54.87
C ALA A 443 10.73 -52.04 -55.67
N PRO A 444 9.91 -52.99 -55.14
CA PRO A 444 9.22 -53.04 -53.83
C PRO A 444 9.16 -54.44 -53.14
N CYS A 445 8.62 -54.55 -51.90
CA CYS A 445 7.76 -55.68 -51.46
C CYS A 445 7.19 -55.51 -50.03
N THR A 446 5.89 -55.22 -49.96
CA THR A 446 4.80 -56.00 -49.32
C THR A 446 4.93 -56.54 -47.87
N VAL A 447 4.08 -55.96 -46.99
CA VAL A 447 3.17 -56.56 -45.96
C VAL A 447 3.76 -57.52 -44.91
N LEU A 448 3.74 -57.07 -43.65
CA LEU A 448 2.86 -57.56 -42.58
C LEU A 448 2.69 -56.51 -41.47
#